data_AF-A0A496SQA8-F1
#
_entry.id   AF-A0A496SQA8-F1
#
_cell.length_a   1.000
_cell.length_b   1.000
_cell.length_c   1.000
_cell.angle_alpha   90.00
_cell.angle_beta   90.00
_cell.angle_gamma   90.00
#
_symmetry.space_group_name_H-M   'P 1'
#
loop_
_entity.id
_entity.type
_entity.pdbx_description
1 polymer ?
#
loop_
_entity_poly.entity_id
_entity_poly.type
_entity_poly.pdbx_seq_one_letter_code
_entity_poly.pdbx_strand_id
1 'polypeptide(L)'
;KVGDTIEYEFSHPQRVSSLTLIFDSALSRNIAMSYHGKYDHLPQVPPEMVRDFRIQIHTDQGWRPWREIKGNYQRLFRIDVGLEVRGIRAVFDATWGAERVRLYAFYLD
;
A
#
# COMPACT_ATOMS: atom_id res chain seq x y z
N LYS A 1 6.98 3.84 -8.61
CA LYS A 1 8.16 2.97 -8.42
C LYS A 1 8.46 2.89 -6.93
N VAL A 2 9.34 1.98 -6.51
CA VAL A 2 9.88 2.06 -5.14
C VAL A 2 10.53 3.44 -4.94
N GLY A 3 10.26 4.08 -3.80
CA GLY A 3 10.61 5.45 -3.48
C GLY A 3 9.55 6.49 -3.86
N ASP A 4 8.60 6.17 -4.76
CA ASP A 4 7.56 7.11 -5.18
C ASP A 4 6.40 7.15 -4.18
N THR A 5 5.56 8.18 -4.35
CA THR A 5 4.41 8.46 -3.49
C THR A 5 3.12 8.58 -4.31
N ILE A 6 1.99 8.40 -3.63
CA ILE A 6 0.67 8.78 -4.11
C ILE A 6 -0.08 9.46 -2.95
N GLU A 7 -0.85 10.50 -3.25
CA GLU A 7 -1.46 11.33 -2.21
C GLU A 7 -2.82 11.89 -2.59
N TYR A 8 -3.61 12.13 -1.55
CA TYR A 8 -4.70 13.07 -1.54
C TYR A 8 -4.24 14.34 -0.81
N GLU A 9 -4.57 15.49 -1.37
CA GLU A 9 -4.46 16.78 -0.72
C GLU A 9 -5.80 17.50 -0.83
N PHE A 10 -6.28 18.01 0.30
CA PHE A 10 -7.57 18.65 0.42
C PHE A 10 -7.38 20.17 0.48
N SER A 11 -8.31 20.91 -0.13
CA SER A 11 -8.32 22.38 -0.07
C SER A 11 -8.53 22.93 1.35
N HIS A 12 -9.13 22.12 2.23
CA HIS A 12 -9.39 22.45 3.64
C HIS A 12 -9.23 21.17 4.48
N PRO A 13 -8.97 21.24 5.79
CA PRO A 13 -8.95 20.05 6.65
C PRO A 13 -10.24 19.23 6.52
N GLN A 14 -10.10 17.92 6.32
CA GLN A 14 -11.22 16.97 6.25
C GLN A 14 -11.03 15.85 7.27
N ARG A 15 -12.14 15.41 7.86
CA ARG A 15 -12.16 14.22 8.71
C ARG A 15 -12.04 12.98 7.83
N VAL A 16 -10.96 12.23 8.00
CA VAL A 16 -10.78 10.91 7.38
C VAL A 16 -10.99 9.85 8.44
N SER A 17 -12.00 9.02 8.24
CA SER A 17 -12.34 7.89 9.09
C SER A 17 -11.43 6.70 8.84
N SER A 18 -11.15 6.37 7.57
CA SER A 18 -10.33 5.22 7.21
C SER A 18 -9.58 5.40 5.89
N LEU A 19 -8.54 4.58 5.70
CA LEU A 19 -7.74 4.51 4.49
C LEU A 19 -7.72 3.07 3.99
N THR A 20 -7.91 2.90 2.67
CA THR A 20 -7.80 1.60 1.99
C THR A 20 -6.83 1.67 0.82
N LEU A 21 -5.90 0.72 0.76
CA LEU A 21 -5.00 0.47 -0.36
C LEU A 21 -5.27 -0.92 -0.91
N ILE A 22 -5.47 -1.01 -2.23
CA ILE A 22 -5.59 -2.29 -2.94
C ILE A 22 -4.40 -2.42 -3.87
N PHE A 23 -3.45 -3.26 -3.49
CA PHE A 23 -2.21 -3.45 -4.22
C PHE A 23 -2.35 -4.49 -5.34
N ASP A 24 -1.38 -4.48 -6.27
CA ASP A 24 -1.24 -5.56 -7.23
C ASP A 24 -0.57 -6.80 -6.62
N SER A 25 -1.40 -7.79 -6.29
CA SER A 25 -0.97 -9.11 -5.83
C SER A 25 -0.80 -10.10 -7.00
N ALA A 26 -0.56 -9.61 -8.22
CA ALA A 26 -0.38 -10.42 -9.43
C ALA A 26 -1.50 -11.45 -9.66
N LEU A 27 -2.77 -11.02 -9.58
CA LEU A 27 -3.95 -11.87 -9.82
C LEU A 27 -3.96 -12.54 -11.21
N SER A 28 -3.13 -12.07 -12.13
CA SER A 28 -2.91 -12.70 -13.44
C SER A 28 -2.05 -13.98 -13.38
N ARG A 29 -1.41 -14.28 -12.25
CA ARG A 29 -0.53 -15.45 -12.08
C ARG A 29 -1.28 -16.57 -11.35
N ASN A 30 -0.90 -17.81 -11.66
CA ASN A 30 -1.30 -18.96 -10.86
C ASN A 30 -0.49 -18.99 -9.56
N ILE A 31 -1.08 -18.52 -8.46
CA ILE A 31 -0.43 -18.47 -7.14
C ILE A 31 -1.00 -19.60 -6.29
N ALA A 32 -0.15 -20.54 -5.90
CA ALA A 32 -0.52 -21.66 -5.05
C ALA A 32 0.60 -22.00 -4.07
N MET A 33 0.30 -22.03 -2.77
CA MET A 33 1.28 -22.37 -1.73
C MET A 33 1.50 -23.88 -1.61
N SER A 34 1.69 -24.56 -2.74
CA SER A 34 2.03 -25.99 -2.79
C SER A 34 3.47 -26.16 -3.22
N TYR A 35 4.23 -26.93 -2.46
CA TYR A 35 5.58 -27.38 -2.87
C TYR A 35 5.58 -28.81 -3.40
N HIS A 36 4.40 -29.46 -3.40
CA HIS A 36 4.23 -30.85 -3.76
C HIS A 36 3.69 -30.95 -5.18
N GLY A 37 4.56 -31.28 -6.14
CA GLY A 37 4.24 -31.49 -7.55
C GLY A 37 4.98 -30.54 -8.50
N LYS A 38 5.13 -30.97 -9.77
CA LYS A 38 5.72 -30.15 -10.84
C LYS A 38 4.63 -29.34 -11.52
N TYR A 39 4.12 -28.34 -10.83
CA TYR A 39 3.09 -27.43 -11.36
C TYR A 39 3.73 -26.08 -11.68
N ASP A 40 3.24 -25.43 -12.74
CA ASP A 40 3.65 -24.07 -13.11
C ASP A 40 2.83 -23.04 -12.31
N HIS A 41 3.18 -22.90 -11.02
CA HIS A 41 2.59 -21.92 -10.12
C HIS A 41 3.68 -21.20 -9.33
N LEU A 42 3.35 -20.03 -8.80
CA LEU A 42 4.24 -19.26 -7.93
C LEU A 42 4.00 -19.67 -6.46
N PRO A 43 4.95 -20.33 -5.77
CA PRO A 43 4.78 -20.82 -4.40
C PRO A 43 5.16 -19.79 -3.33
N GLN A 44 5.19 -18.51 -3.70
CA GLN A 44 5.67 -17.41 -2.85
C GLN A 44 4.85 -16.15 -3.09
N VAL A 45 5.06 -15.15 -2.22
CA VAL A 45 4.47 -13.82 -2.40
C VAL A 45 4.92 -13.24 -3.75
N PRO A 46 3.99 -12.72 -4.57
CA PRO A 46 4.35 -12.11 -5.85
C PRO A 46 5.38 -10.98 -5.71
N PRO A 47 6.41 -10.91 -6.57
CA PRO A 47 7.41 -9.85 -6.53
C PRO A 47 6.82 -8.43 -6.58
N GLU A 48 5.70 -8.25 -7.29
CA GLU A 48 4.99 -6.97 -7.46
C GLU A 48 4.28 -6.48 -6.20
N MET A 49 4.06 -7.36 -5.23
CA MET A 49 3.37 -7.06 -3.99
C MET A 49 4.20 -6.06 -3.17
N VAL A 50 3.58 -4.96 -2.76
CA VAL A 50 4.21 -3.95 -1.89
C VAL A 50 4.44 -4.55 -0.50
N ARG A 51 5.70 -4.55 -0.07
CA ARG A 51 6.17 -5.13 1.19
C ARG A 51 6.24 -4.09 2.29
N ASP A 52 6.94 -2.99 2.03
CA ASP A 52 7.20 -1.95 3.02
C ASP A 52 6.70 -0.61 2.48
N PHE A 53 5.94 0.12 3.29
CA PHE A 53 5.42 1.43 2.94
C PHE A 53 5.09 2.24 4.19
N ARG A 54 5.03 3.56 4.02
CA ARG A 54 4.67 4.51 5.08
C ARG A 54 3.46 5.31 4.68
N ILE A 55 2.64 5.62 5.69
CA ILE A 55 1.56 6.60 5.56
C ILE A 55 1.99 7.87 6.27
N GLN A 56 1.85 8.99 5.56
CA GLN A 56 2.08 10.33 6.08
C GLN A 56 0.77 11.11 6.06
N ILE A 57 0.59 12.01 7.01
CA ILE A 57 -0.55 12.94 7.08
C ILE A 57 -0.06 14.37 6.87
N HIS A 58 -0.84 15.18 6.16
CA HIS A 58 -0.58 16.59 5.99
C HIS A 58 -1.24 17.38 7.13
N THR A 59 -0.43 18.10 7.90
CA THR A 59 -0.88 19.01 8.95
C THR A 59 -0.50 20.45 8.61
N ASP A 60 -0.85 21.42 9.45
CA ASP A 60 -0.43 22.82 9.25
C ASP A 60 1.10 23.01 9.30
N GLN A 61 1.85 22.02 9.78
CA GLN A 61 3.31 22.01 9.79
C GLN A 61 3.93 21.22 8.62
N GLY A 62 3.12 20.82 7.63
CA GLY A 62 3.53 20.02 6.48
C GLY A 62 3.32 18.51 6.69
N TRP A 63 3.94 17.72 5.82
CA TRP A 63 3.83 16.26 5.83
C TRP A 63 4.56 15.66 7.04
N ARG A 64 3.86 14.84 7.83
CA ARG A 64 4.40 14.14 9.00
C ARG A 64 4.24 12.62 8.87
N PRO A 65 5.23 11.81 9.30
CA PRO A 65 5.06 10.37 9.42
C PRO A 65 3.91 10.02 10.37
N TRP A 66 3.09 9.03 10.00
CA TRP A 66 1.98 8.60 10.85
C TRP A 66 1.97 7.08 11.11
N ARG A 67 2.17 6.27 10.07
CA ARG A 67 2.27 4.81 10.18
C ARG A 67 3.38 4.28 9.30
N GLU A 68 4.03 3.22 9.77
CA GLU A 68 4.99 2.44 9.02
C GLU A 68 4.54 0.99 8.99
N ILE A 69 4.51 0.42 7.80
CA ILE A 69 4.12 -0.96 7.54
C ILE A 69 5.35 -1.67 6.98
N LYS A 70 5.65 -2.84 7.55
CA LYS A 70 6.74 -3.71 7.12
C LYS A 70 6.22 -5.11 6.84
N GLY A 71 6.83 -5.77 5.86
CA GLY A 71 6.55 -7.19 5.58
C GLY A 71 5.12 -7.48 5.12
N ASN A 72 4.42 -6.50 4.54
CA ASN A 72 3.07 -6.69 4.04
C ASN A 72 3.05 -7.72 2.90
N TYR A 73 2.18 -8.71 3.01
CA TYR A 73 1.87 -9.67 1.94
C TYR A 73 0.38 -9.67 1.58
N GLN A 74 -0.40 -8.75 2.16
CA GLN A 74 -1.84 -8.63 1.95
C GLN A 74 -2.12 -7.70 0.75
N ARG A 75 -3.03 -8.14 -0.13
CA ARG A 75 -3.52 -7.35 -1.26
C ARG A 75 -4.32 -6.14 -0.78
N LEU A 76 -5.22 -6.36 0.18
CA LEU A 76 -6.08 -5.35 0.78
C LEU A 76 -5.43 -4.91 2.10
N PHE A 77 -5.07 -3.64 2.17
CA PHE A 77 -4.65 -2.99 3.40
C PHE A 77 -5.65 -1.92 3.77
N ARG A 78 -6.28 -2.05 4.94
CA ARG A 78 -7.24 -1.08 5.47
C ARG A 78 -6.89 -0.75 6.91
N ILE A 79 -6.90 0.53 7.25
CA ILE A 79 -6.68 1.02 8.61
C ILE A 79 -7.65 2.14 8.96
N ASP A 80 -8.03 2.19 10.23
CA ASP A 80 -8.75 3.32 10.80
C ASP A 80 -7.80 4.50 10.98
N VAL A 81 -8.22 5.68 10.52
CA VAL A 81 -7.47 6.93 10.62
C VAL A 81 -8.05 7.75 11.77
N GLY A 82 -9.32 8.14 11.69
CA GLY A 82 -10.01 8.90 12.74
C GLY A 82 -9.46 10.30 12.99
N LEU A 83 -8.78 10.91 12.02
CA LEU A 83 -8.11 12.21 12.15
C LEU A 83 -8.72 13.25 11.23
N GLU A 84 -8.63 14.52 11.63
CA GLU A 84 -8.82 15.65 10.72
C GLU A 84 -7.46 16.03 10.13
N VAL A 85 -7.34 16.00 8.80
CA VAL A 85 -6.06 16.18 8.08
C VAL A 85 -6.27 17.00 6.82
N ARG A 86 -5.20 17.63 6.32
CA ARG A 86 -5.19 18.32 5.01
C ARG A 86 -4.84 17.40 3.85
N GLY A 87 -4.50 16.15 4.12
CA GLY A 87 -4.08 15.20 3.10
C GLY A 87 -3.50 13.93 3.71
N ILE A 88 -3.47 12.88 2.90
CA ILE A 88 -2.85 11.60 3.24
C ILE A 88 -2.03 11.12 2.07
N ARG A 89 -0.81 10.67 2.35
CA ARG A 89 0.16 10.19 1.36
C ARG A 89 0.65 8.80 1.74
N ALA A 90 0.71 7.91 0.76
CA ALA A 90 1.44 6.65 0.87
C ALA A 90 2.80 6.76 0.16
N VAL A 91 3.86 6.31 0.84
CA VAL A 91 5.24 6.26 0.33
C VAL A 91 5.65 4.80 0.25
N PHE A 92 6.05 4.33 -0.93
CA PHE A 92 6.33 2.90 -1.14
C PHE A 92 7.82 2.61 -1.03
N ASP A 93 8.24 1.98 0.07
CA ASP A 93 9.66 1.82 0.39
C ASP A 93 10.26 0.51 -0.15
N ALA A 94 9.47 -0.55 -0.30
CA ALA A 94 9.91 -1.81 -0.89
C ALA A 94 8.76 -2.68 -1.43
N THR A 95 9.08 -3.56 -2.38
CA THR A 95 8.25 -4.69 -2.80
C THR A 95 8.95 -6.00 -2.42
N TRP A 96 8.32 -7.15 -2.71
CA TRP A 96 8.94 -8.46 -2.57
C TRP A 96 9.94 -8.82 -3.68
N GLY A 97 10.13 -7.96 -4.69
CA GLY A 97 11.15 -8.17 -5.72
C GLY A 97 10.99 -7.39 -7.02
N ALA A 98 9.93 -6.58 -7.18
CA ALA A 98 9.70 -5.74 -8.35
C ALA A 98 10.05 -4.26 -8.12
N GLU A 99 10.61 -3.59 -9.14
CA GLU A 99 10.90 -2.15 -9.06
C GLU A 99 9.64 -1.27 -9.19
N ARG A 100 8.62 -1.79 -9.90
CA ARG A 100 7.39 -1.06 -10.17
C ARG A 100 6.36 -1.38 -9.10
N VAL A 101 5.81 -0.33 -8.51
CA VAL A 101 4.66 -0.39 -7.62
C VAL A 101 3.41 -0.16 -8.45
N ARG A 102 2.39 -1.01 -8.26
CA ARG A 102 1.06 -0.85 -8.84
C ARG A 102 0.01 -0.89 -7.74
N LEU A 103 -0.87 0.08 -7.79
CA LEU A 103 -2.00 0.19 -6.89
C LEU A 103 -3.27 0.21 -7.74
N TYR A 104 -4.22 -0.67 -7.45
CA TYR A 104 -5.52 -0.69 -8.10
C TYR A 104 -6.47 0.34 -7.50
N ALA A 105 -6.34 0.62 -6.20
CA ALA A 105 -7.14 1.64 -5.55
C ALA A 105 -6.44 2.26 -4.33
N PHE A 106 -6.70 3.55 -4.15
CA PHE A 106 -6.48 4.30 -2.93
C PHE A 106 -7.81 4.96 -2.58
N TYR A 107 -8.43 4.59 -1.47
CA TYR A 107 -9.67 5.19 -1.00
C TYR A 107 -9.49 5.80 0.38
N LEU A 108 -10.16 6.93 0.59
CA LEU A 108 -10.33 7.58 1.87
C LEU A 108 -11.84 7.66 2.14
N ASP A 109 -12.25 7.21 3.32
CA ASP A 109 -13.63 7.30 3.81
C ASP A 109 -13.74 8.38 4.90
#